data_AF-A0A2F0AKQ2-F1
#
_entry.id   AF-A0A2F0AKQ2-F1
#
_cell.length_a   1.000
_cell.length_b   1.000
_cell.length_c   1.000
_cell.angle_alpha   90.00
_cell.angle_beta   90.00
_cell.angle_gamma   90.00
#
_symmetry.space_group_name_H-M   'P 1'
#
loop_
_entity.id
_entity.type
_entity.pdbx_description
1 polymer ?
#
loop_
_entity_poly.entity_id
_entity_poly.type
_entity_poly.pdbx_seq_one_letter_code
_entity_poly.pdbx_strand_id
1 'polypeptide(L)' 'MSLDVSQVPTVNVITHFNSLEVCEIKLEQTLKRNIDGGNNAKLLLDSDNNKYIKIEFNNDDSVSYWFCKETIFYK' A
#
# COMPACT_ATOMS: atom_id res chain seq x y z
N MET A 1 17.47 -19.65 7.62
CA MET A 1 16.10 -19.15 7.42
C MET A 1 15.83 -19.21 5.93
N SER A 2 15.01 -20.15 5.45
CA SER A 2 14.47 -20.06 4.09
C SER A 2 13.32 -19.07 4.11
N LEU A 3 13.33 -18.07 3.23
CA LEU A 3 12.13 -17.27 2.99
C LEU A 3 11.06 -18.19 2.41
N ASP A 4 9.93 -18.31 3.09
CA ASP A 4 8.76 -18.95 2.53
C ASP A 4 8.21 -18.04 1.42
N VAL A 5 8.28 -18.52 0.18
CA VAL A 5 7.85 -17.81 -1.04
C VAL A 5 6.47 -18.26 -1.51
N SER A 6 5.77 -19.11 -0.73
CA SER A 6 4.43 -19.60 -1.10
C SER A 6 3.36 -18.50 -1.06
N GLN A 7 3.59 -17.43 -0.28
CA GLN A 7 2.71 -16.26 -0.18
C GLN A 7 3.50 -14.98 -0.45
N VAL A 8 3.86 -14.75 -1.72
CA VAL A 8 4.51 -13.49 -2.10
C VAL A 8 3.52 -12.35 -1.89
N PRO A 9 3.85 -11.35 -1.07
CA PRO A 9 2.96 -10.22 -0.84
C PRO A 9 2.77 -9.41 -2.13
N THR A 10 1.54 -8.94 -2.37
CA THR A 10 1.24 -8.13 -3.54
C THR A 10 1.58 -6.66 -3.25
N VAL A 11 2.58 -6.13 -3.94
CA VAL A 11 3.00 -4.74 -3.84
C VAL A 11 2.30 -3.91 -4.92
N ASN A 12 1.51 -2.92 -4.49
CA ASN A 12 0.90 -1.92 -5.36
C ASN A 12 1.63 -0.58 -5.21
N VAL A 13 2.04 -0.01 -6.33
CA VAL A 13 2.67 1.32 -6.37
C VAL A 13 1.73 2.28 -7.08
N ILE A 14 1.30 3.33 -6.38
CA ILE A 14 0.55 4.41 -7.00
C ILE A 14 1.57 5.31 -7.68
N THR A 15 1.53 5.44 -9.01
CA THR A 15 2.53 6.19 -9.80
C THR A 15 1.96 7.38 -10.56
N HIS A 16 0.63 7.46 -10.71
CA HIS A 16 -0.05 8.51 -11.46
C HIS A 16 -0.71 9.51 -10.50
N PHE A 17 0.08 10.48 -10.05
CA PHE A 17 -0.35 11.60 -9.21
C PHE A 17 0.46 12.86 -9.54
N ASN A 18 -0.17 14.03 -9.38
CA ASN A 18 0.47 15.33 -9.69
C ASN A 18 1.24 15.93 -8.49
N SER A 19 1.02 15.38 -7.29
CA SER A 19 1.73 15.75 -6.07
C SER A 19 1.63 14.62 -5.04
N LEU A 20 2.60 14.57 -4.10
CA LEU A 20 2.61 13.61 -3.00
C LEU A 20 1.32 13.70 -2.16
N GLU A 21 0.81 14.90 -1.92
CA GLU A 21 -0.44 15.15 -1.19
C GLU A 21 -1.64 14.43 -1.82
N VAL A 22 -1.78 14.48 -3.16
CA VAL A 22 -2.85 13.77 -3.88
C VAL A 22 -2.73 12.26 -3.69
N CYS A 23 -1.50 11.74 -3.62
CA CYS A 23 -1.27 10.33 -3.36
C CYS A 23 -1.64 9.94 -1.92
N GLU A 24 -1.27 10.75 -0.94
CA GLU A 24 -1.63 10.52 0.47
C GLU A 24 -3.14 10.51 0.67
N ILE A 25 -3.88 11.42 0.02
CA ILE A 25 -5.35 11.41 0.03
C ILE A 25 -5.90 10.08 -0.52
N LYS A 26 -5.32 9.58 -1.63
CA LYS A 26 -5.73 8.28 -2.20
C LYS A 26 -5.41 7.11 -1.27
N LEU A 27 -4.29 7.16 -0.55
CA LEU A 27 -3.99 6.19 0.51
C LEU A 27 -5.09 6.24 1.57
N GLU A 28 -5.38 7.40 2.16
CA GLU A 28 -6.41 7.52 3.21
C GLU A 28 -7.80 7.03 2.75
N GLN A 29 -8.19 7.33 1.51
CA GLN A 29 -9.43 6.81 0.92
C GLN A 29 -9.41 5.28 0.79
N THR A 30 -8.27 4.71 0.40
CA THR A 30 -8.09 3.25 0.26
C THR A 30 -8.12 2.56 1.62
N LEU A 31 -7.48 3.16 2.64
CA LEU A 31 -7.52 2.71 4.03
C LEU A 31 -8.98 2.61 4.50
N LYS A 32 -9.74 3.70 4.35
CA LYS A 32 -11.14 3.76 4.77
C LYS A 32 -11.99 2.70 4.08
N ARG A 33 -11.88 2.56 2.76
CA ARG A 33 -12.65 1.56 1.99
C ARG A 33 -12.36 0.13 2.45
N ASN A 34 -11.11 -0.19 2.80
CA ASN A 34 -10.76 -1.53 3.24
C ASN A 34 -11.26 -1.81 4.66
N ILE A 35 -11.18 -0.83 5.57
CA ILE A 35 -11.77 -0.94 6.92
C ILE A 35 -13.29 -1.11 6.83
N ASP A 36 -13.97 -0.27 6.04
CA ASP A 36 -15.42 -0.33 5.84
C ASP A 36 -15.85 -1.65 5.17
N GLY A 37 -14.97 -2.23 4.34
CA GLY A 37 -15.14 -3.55 3.72
C GLY A 37 -14.79 -4.75 4.61
N GLY A 38 -14.39 -4.50 5.86
CA GLY A 38 -14.08 -5.53 6.85
C GLY A 38 -12.63 -6.02 6.87
N ASN A 39 -11.76 -5.57 5.96
CA ASN A 39 -10.35 -5.97 5.95
C ASN A 39 -9.56 -5.28 7.07
N ASN A 40 -8.46 -5.90 7.50
CA ASN A 40 -7.54 -5.29 8.45
C ASN A 40 -6.52 -4.43 7.69
N ALA A 41 -6.81 -3.14 7.56
CA ALA A 41 -5.92 -2.17 6.91
C ALA A 41 -5.32 -1.18 7.91
N LYS A 42 -4.02 -0.88 7.75
CA LYS A 42 -3.26 0.02 8.65
C LYS A 42 -2.35 0.94 7.84
N LEU A 43 -2.26 2.20 8.29
CA LEU A 43 -1.26 3.16 7.82
C LEU A 43 0.04 2.96 8.62
N LEU A 44 1.16 2.85 7.93
CA LEU A 44 2.49 2.61 8.48
C LEU A 44 3.52 3.56 7.84
N LEU A 45 4.71 3.63 8.43
CA LEU A 45 5.84 4.42 7.91
C LEU A 45 6.95 3.49 7.43
N ASP A 46 7.53 3.77 6.27
CA ASP A 46 8.71 3.06 5.75
C ASP A 46 10.02 3.57 6.38
N SER A 47 11.17 3.04 5.94
CA SER A 47 12.50 3.45 6.43
C SER A 47 12.83 4.91 6.19
N ASP A 48 12.14 5.55 5.24
CA ASP A 48 12.36 6.92 4.80
C ASP A 48 11.28 7.86 5.40
N ASN A 49 10.49 7.40 6.37
CA ASN A 49 9.33 8.08 6.96
C ASN A 49 8.18 8.39 5.97
N ASN A 50 8.10 7.70 4.83
CA ASN A 50 6.96 7.83 3.93
C ASN A 50 5.80 6.95 4.40
N LYS A 51 4.58 7.48 4.28
CA LYS A 51 3.36 6.72 4.58
C LYS A 51 3.11 5.64 3.54
N TYR A 52 2.72 4.45 4.00
CA TYR A 52 2.20 3.38 3.17
C TYR A 52 1.06 2.65 3.90
N ILE A 53 0.28 1.85 3.16
CA ILE A 53 -0.80 1.04 3.75
C ILE A 53 -0.44 -0.43 3.64
N LYS A 54 -0.66 -1.17 4.72
CA LYS A 54 -0.72 -2.63 4.73
C LYS A 54 -2.19 -3.05 4.83
N ILE A 55 -2.64 -3.93 3.96
CA ILE A 55 -3.99 -4.51 3.94
C ILE A 55 -3.85 -6.02 4.09
N GLU A 56 -4.44 -6.57 5.15
CA GLU A 56 -4.63 -8.01 5.34
C GLU A 56 -6.08 -8.31 4.98
N PHE A 57 -6.29 -9.10 3.92
CA PHE A 57 -7.63 -9.46 3.49
C PHE A 57 -8.16 -10.56 4.42
N ASN A 58 -9.44 -10.46 4.80
CA ASN A 58 -10.02 -11.49 5.69
C ASN A 58 -10.48 -12.74 4.92
N ASN A 59 -10.69 -12.62 3.61
CA ASN A 59 -11.30 -13.64 2.78
C ASN A 59 -10.26 -14.56 2.10
N ASP A 60 -8.99 -14.17 2.07
CA ASP A 60 -7.85 -15.04 1.81
C ASP A 60 -6.66 -14.55 2.65
N ASP A 61 -5.69 -15.40 2.95
CA ASP A 61 -4.51 -15.02 3.76
C ASP A 61 -3.55 -14.06 3.00
N SER A 62 -4.04 -13.28 2.03
CA SER A 62 -3.20 -12.38 1.26
C SER A 62 -2.97 -11.05 1.97
N VAL A 63 -1.78 -10.50 1.70
CA VAL A 63 -1.36 -9.20 2.20
C VAL A 63 -0.99 -8.31 1.02
N SER A 64 -1.53 -7.09 1.02
CA SER A 64 -1.19 -6.07 0.03
C SER A 64 -0.58 -4.84 0.67
N TYR A 65 0.45 -4.30 0.01
CA TYR A 65 1.14 -3.10 0.44
C TYR A 65 1.00 -2.00 -0.61
N TRP A 66 0.61 -0.80 -0.19
CA TRP A 66 0.33 0.34 -1.08
C TRP A 66 1.22 1.52 -0.73
N PHE A 67 2.03 1.95 -1.69
CA PHE A 67 3.01 3.03 -1.51
C PHE A 67 2.75 4.21 -2.44
N CYS A 68 3.05 5.41 -1.96
CA CYS A 68 3.22 6.61 -2.77
C CYS A 68 4.68 6.77 -3.17
N LYS A 69 5.02 6.42 -4.41
CA LYS A 69 6.36 6.63 -4.97
C LYS A 69 6.22 7.48 -6.22
N GLU A 70 6.86 8.64 -6.23
CA GLU A 70 6.94 9.47 -7.43
C GLU A 70 7.85 8.75 -8.43
N THR A 71 7.33 8.48 -9.63
CA THR A 71 8.12 7.85 -10.70
C THR A 71 8.52 8.93 -11.69
N ILE A 72 9.80 9.29 -11.70
CA ILE A 72 10.35 10.25 -12.64
C ILE A 72 10.73 9.49 -13.91
N PHE A 73 10.02 9.74 -15.02
CA PHE A 73 10.37 9.21 -16.33
C PHE A 73 11.30 10.20 -17.04
N TYR A 74 12.56 9.81 -17.25
CA TYR A 74 13.46 10.54 -18.16
C TYR A 74 13.16 10.11 -19.61
N LYS A 75 13.17 11.07 -20.54
CA LYS A 75 12.96 10.85 -21.97
C LYS A 75 14.28 10.71 -22.71
#